data_AF-A0A2A9P587-F1
#
_entry.id   AF-A0A2A9P587-F1
#
_cell.length_a   1.000
_cell.length_b   1.000
_cell.length_c   1.000
_cell.angle_alpha   90.00
_cell.angle_beta   90.00
_cell.angle_gamma   90.00
#
_symmetry.space_group_name_H-M   'P 1'
#
loop_
_entity.id
_entity.type
_entity.pdbx_description
1 polymer ?
#
loop_
_entity_poly.entity_id
_entity_poly.type
_entity_poly.pdbx_seq_one_letter_code
_entity_poly.pdbx_strand_id
1 'polypeptide(L)'
;MDNQVPFLINHLFLPSQLPGGSDASSSKQLALIDFVLDTLRRYLLEADIEHHASILAAISLMQNIRTSKGESEFLQENGVLEILQQRVDSDTVAPFHVTAQNAGVLIGKMNNSMVFEFFELAPTNFSVFSGCGRLVRRFPATAMRVSLDVFEKPEFQSVLASTLVKMSQQTVSEMKPKVVKARQKHDEDRDTTDPRIVTEFLVSFLAGLGEPVDVDGVCKNTREEVLWKNSKLPWRRSELWLLIRVSLQLTMTRVAGNSVAAYKTFMVFLLARLLQRAVREDVSSDLLHVMTAKVCRRLKKLQDPQHGKWLKSITRAVSEASDCMSQRWQGIQKCSESQLDLGAISRLKMGKDDCIPLGAMDGFISTVSQRSHQETFDFRPTAGVCHLDASELPEVCQETPSVYMPFHLAMIEDWIGSNLNGWIEKHPSLEESFGRVTIQNVAGHRRALGGSG
;
A
#
# COMPACT_ATOMS: atom_id res chain seq x y z
N MET A 1 -8.89 -9.65 -22.33
CA MET A 1 -8.61 -10.45 -21.12
C MET A 1 -7.80 -9.57 -20.20
N ASP A 2 -8.29 -9.31 -18.98
CA ASP A 2 -7.56 -8.50 -18.01
C ASP A 2 -6.18 -9.10 -17.72
N ASN A 3 -5.13 -8.30 -17.86
CA ASN A 3 -3.79 -8.74 -17.49
C ASN A 3 -3.73 -8.94 -15.96
N GLN A 4 -3.62 -10.19 -15.52
CA GLN A 4 -3.60 -10.60 -14.12
C GLN A 4 -2.23 -10.36 -13.46
N VAL A 5 -1.16 -10.26 -14.26
CA VAL A 5 0.22 -10.17 -13.76
C VAL A 5 0.47 -8.87 -12.98
N PRO A 6 0.04 -7.67 -13.45
CA PRO A 6 0.13 -6.44 -12.67
C PRO A 6 -0.54 -6.54 -11.29
N PHE A 7 -1.72 -7.16 -11.20
CA PHE A 7 -2.41 -7.37 -9.92
C PHE A 7 -1.55 -8.21 -8.97
N LEU A 8 -1.01 -9.35 -9.44
CA LEU A 8 -0.14 -10.19 -8.62
C LEU A 8 1.12 -9.43 -8.18
N ILE A 9 1.74 -8.64 -9.06
CA ILE A 9 2.91 -7.82 -8.74
C ILE A 9 2.57 -6.79 -7.65
N ASN A 10 1.49 -6.03 -7.80
CA ASN A 10 1.06 -5.03 -6.84
C ASN A 10 0.86 -5.62 -5.44
N HIS A 11 0.20 -6.78 -5.35
CA HIS A 11 -0.13 -7.39 -4.06
C HIS A 11 1.01 -8.19 -3.44
N LEU A 12 1.84 -8.88 -4.22
CA LEU A 12 2.95 -9.71 -3.71
C LEU A 12 4.24 -8.90 -3.52
N PHE A 13 4.59 -8.07 -4.50
CA PHE A 13 5.83 -7.29 -4.48
C PHE A 13 5.66 -5.93 -3.82
N LEU A 14 4.52 -5.29 -3.99
CA LEU A 14 4.24 -3.93 -3.49
C LEU A 14 5.33 -2.94 -3.97
N PRO A 15 5.40 -2.66 -5.29
CA PRO A 15 6.31 -1.68 -5.87
C PRO A 15 5.99 -0.26 -5.40
N SER A 16 6.85 0.72 -5.72
CA SER A 16 6.65 2.12 -5.35
C SER A 16 5.48 2.77 -6.09
N GLN A 17 5.26 2.41 -7.36
CA GLN A 17 4.12 2.86 -8.13
C GLN A 17 3.00 1.83 -8.05
N LEU A 18 1.94 2.18 -7.33
CA LEU A 18 0.76 1.35 -7.14
C LEU A 18 -0.46 2.00 -7.81
N PRO A 19 -1.55 1.25 -8.05
CA PRO A 19 -2.75 1.81 -8.62
C PRO A 19 -3.34 2.93 -7.76
N GLY A 20 -3.96 3.91 -8.40
CA GLY A 20 -4.65 5.01 -7.73
C GLY A 20 -6.06 4.68 -7.26
N GLY A 21 -6.54 3.46 -7.52
CA GLY A 21 -7.88 3.00 -7.15
C GLY A 21 -7.93 1.48 -7.10
N SER A 22 -9.00 0.94 -6.52
CA SER A 22 -9.18 -0.51 -6.39
C SER A 22 -8.96 -1.24 -7.72
N ASP A 23 -8.04 -2.21 -7.72
CA ASP A 23 -7.73 -3.08 -8.85
C ASP A 23 -8.32 -4.49 -8.69
N ALA A 24 -9.12 -4.71 -7.64
CA ALA A 24 -9.71 -5.99 -7.30
C ALA A 24 -10.85 -6.37 -8.26
N SER A 25 -10.88 -7.66 -8.63
CA SER A 25 -11.98 -8.31 -9.32
C SER A 25 -11.98 -9.79 -8.98
N SER A 26 -13.13 -10.47 -9.13
CA SER A 26 -13.24 -11.91 -8.88
C SER A 26 -12.21 -12.71 -9.69
N SER A 27 -12.03 -12.39 -10.97
CA SER A 27 -11.07 -13.06 -11.84
C SER A 27 -9.61 -12.91 -11.38
N LYS A 28 -9.23 -11.72 -10.88
CA LYS A 28 -7.87 -11.46 -10.36
C LYS A 28 -7.64 -12.11 -9.01
N GLN A 29 -8.65 -12.17 -8.14
CA GLN A 29 -8.59 -12.88 -6.87
C GLN A 29 -8.45 -14.39 -7.08
N LEU A 30 -9.20 -14.97 -8.02
CA LEU A 30 -9.05 -16.37 -8.42
C LEU A 30 -7.66 -16.64 -9.00
N ALA A 31 -7.16 -15.74 -9.86
CA ALA A 31 -5.80 -15.84 -10.37
C ALA A 31 -4.73 -15.85 -9.27
N LEU A 32 -4.94 -15.10 -8.18
CA LEU A 32 -4.07 -15.14 -7.01
C LEU A 32 -4.12 -16.50 -6.29
N ILE A 33 -5.31 -17.05 -6.07
CA ILE A 33 -5.50 -18.36 -5.45
C ILE A 33 -4.81 -19.44 -6.30
N ASP A 34 -5.12 -19.48 -7.59
CA ASP A 34 -4.61 -20.48 -8.53
C ASP A 34 -3.08 -20.36 -8.68
N PHE A 35 -2.54 -19.15 -8.73
CA PHE A 35 -1.10 -18.93 -8.81
C PHE A 35 -0.38 -19.45 -7.56
N VAL A 36 -0.92 -19.21 -6.36
CA VAL A 36 -0.32 -19.72 -5.10
C VAL A 36 -0.44 -21.24 -5.03
N LEU A 37 -1.59 -21.81 -5.41
CA LEU A 37 -1.81 -23.26 -5.41
C LEU A 37 -0.89 -24.00 -6.39
N ASP A 38 -0.77 -23.52 -7.63
CA ASP A 38 0.18 -24.07 -8.61
C ASP A 38 1.63 -23.91 -8.12
N THR A 39 1.94 -22.80 -7.44
CA THR A 39 3.27 -22.59 -6.84
C THR A 39 3.58 -23.59 -5.74
N LEU A 40 2.63 -23.88 -4.85
CA LEU A 40 2.81 -24.91 -3.82
C LEU A 40 3.02 -26.30 -4.44
N ARG A 41 2.23 -26.66 -5.45
CA ARG A 41 2.37 -27.95 -6.15
C ARG A 41 3.75 -28.12 -6.78
N ARG A 42 4.28 -27.07 -7.42
CA ARG A 42 5.66 -27.12 -7.94
C ARG A 42 6.70 -27.13 -6.85
N TYR A 43 6.48 -26.35 -5.78
CA TYR A 43 7.40 -26.31 -4.66
C TYR A 43 7.55 -27.68 -4.00
N LEU A 44 6.46 -28.44 -3.86
CA LEU A 44 6.49 -29.81 -3.34
C LEU A 44 7.48 -30.73 -4.09
N LEU A 45 7.62 -30.56 -5.41
CA LEU A 45 8.54 -31.36 -6.24
C LEU A 45 10.02 -30.98 -6.06
N GLU A 46 10.28 -29.78 -5.54
CA GLU A 46 11.62 -29.19 -5.44
C GLU A 46 12.09 -28.97 -4.00
N ALA A 47 11.18 -29.07 -3.04
CA ALA A 47 11.43 -28.89 -1.62
C ALA A 47 12.00 -30.17 -0.99
N ASP A 48 12.74 -29.95 0.10
CA ASP A 48 13.31 -31.00 0.93
C ASP A 48 12.19 -31.80 1.62
N ILE A 49 12.41 -33.11 1.80
CA ILE A 49 11.39 -34.06 2.28
C ILE A 49 10.80 -33.62 3.63
N GLU A 50 11.63 -33.03 4.50
CA GLU A 50 11.22 -32.50 5.79
C GLU A 50 10.10 -31.44 5.72
N HIS A 51 9.94 -30.76 4.59
CA HIS A 51 8.91 -29.74 4.39
C HIS A 51 7.62 -30.31 3.76
N HIS A 52 7.62 -31.55 3.25
CA HIS A 52 6.53 -32.08 2.44
C HIS A 52 5.19 -32.10 3.16
N ALA A 53 5.14 -32.54 4.42
CA ALA A 53 3.91 -32.55 5.22
C ALA A 53 3.29 -31.14 5.34
N SER A 54 4.13 -30.13 5.61
CA SER A 54 3.69 -28.73 5.70
C SER A 54 3.20 -28.20 4.36
N ILE A 55 3.86 -28.57 3.26
CA ILE A 55 3.48 -28.15 1.91
C ILE A 55 2.16 -28.82 1.49
N LEU A 56 1.96 -30.11 1.79
CA LEU A 56 0.69 -30.81 1.52
C LEU A 56 -0.47 -30.19 2.29
N ALA A 57 -0.26 -29.87 3.58
CA ALA A 57 -1.26 -29.15 4.37
C ALA A 57 -1.59 -27.78 3.77
N ALA A 58 -0.58 -27.04 3.30
CA ALA A 58 -0.76 -25.77 2.59
C ALA A 58 -1.50 -25.93 1.24
N ILE A 59 -1.27 -27.00 0.49
CA ILE A 59 -2.00 -27.30 -0.76
C ILE A 59 -3.48 -27.53 -0.45
N SER A 60 -3.78 -28.36 0.54
CA SER A 60 -5.16 -28.63 0.98
C SER A 60 -5.85 -27.34 1.44
N LEU A 61 -5.14 -26.50 2.22
CA LEU A 61 -5.62 -25.20 2.65
C LEU A 61 -6.00 -24.30 1.47
N MET A 62 -5.16 -24.22 0.43
CA MET A 62 -5.44 -23.41 -0.76
C MET A 62 -6.58 -24.00 -1.61
N GLN A 63 -6.72 -25.33 -1.65
CA GLN A 63 -7.86 -25.99 -2.29
C GLN A 63 -9.17 -25.63 -1.58
N ASN A 64 -9.18 -25.60 -0.24
CA ASN A 64 -10.35 -25.16 0.54
C ASN A 64 -10.74 -23.70 0.23
N ILE A 65 -9.77 -22.79 0.05
CA ILE A 65 -10.07 -21.41 -0.41
C ILE A 65 -10.74 -21.42 -1.79
N ARG A 66 -10.22 -22.23 -2.72
CA ARG A 66 -10.79 -22.32 -4.08
C ARG A 66 -12.19 -22.93 -4.08
N THR A 67 -12.39 -24.03 -3.37
CA THR A 67 -13.69 -24.73 -3.26
C THR A 67 -14.74 -23.85 -2.58
N SER A 68 -14.40 -23.18 -1.48
CA SER A 68 -15.35 -22.33 -0.75
C SER A 68 -15.83 -21.11 -1.55
N LYS A 69 -15.04 -20.64 -2.53
CA LYS A 69 -15.39 -19.48 -3.37
C LYS A 69 -15.99 -19.85 -4.72
N GLY A 70 -15.67 -21.03 -5.27
CA GLY A 70 -16.02 -21.36 -6.66
C GLY A 70 -15.47 -20.29 -7.61
N GLU A 71 -16.29 -19.83 -8.56
CA GLU A 71 -15.95 -18.72 -9.47
C GLU A 71 -16.32 -17.33 -8.92
N SER A 72 -16.80 -17.26 -7.67
CA SER A 72 -17.27 -16.03 -7.04
C SER A 72 -16.17 -15.37 -6.19
N GLU A 73 -16.33 -14.07 -5.97
CA GLU A 73 -15.57 -13.38 -4.92
C GLU A 73 -16.07 -13.75 -3.52
N PHE A 74 -17.32 -14.18 -3.38
CA PHE A 74 -17.95 -14.50 -2.09
C PHE A 74 -17.94 -16.00 -1.82
N LEU A 75 -18.15 -16.37 -0.55
CA LEU A 75 -18.31 -17.77 -0.17
C LEU A 75 -19.58 -18.36 -0.83
N GLN A 76 -19.50 -19.63 -1.20
CA GLN A 76 -20.57 -20.43 -1.80
C GLN A 76 -21.00 -21.52 -0.82
N GLU A 77 -22.30 -21.63 -0.56
CA GLU A 77 -22.84 -22.50 0.48
C GLU A 77 -22.46 -23.97 0.29
N ASN A 78 -22.59 -24.50 -0.93
CA ASN A 78 -22.19 -25.88 -1.24
C ASN A 78 -20.71 -26.13 -0.94
N GLY A 79 -19.82 -25.21 -1.35
CA GLY A 79 -18.38 -25.35 -1.14
C GLY A 79 -17.99 -25.21 0.34
N VAL A 80 -18.64 -24.31 1.08
CA VAL A 80 -18.41 -24.18 2.53
C VAL A 80 -18.88 -25.43 3.26
N LEU A 81 -20.09 -25.91 2.96
CA LEU A 81 -20.66 -27.09 3.61
C LEU A 81 -19.82 -28.35 3.34
N GLU A 82 -19.39 -28.54 2.08
CA GLU A 82 -18.49 -29.64 1.71
C GLU A 82 -17.21 -29.62 2.56
N ILE A 83 -16.59 -28.45 2.69
CA ILE A 83 -15.35 -28.30 3.48
C ILE A 83 -15.60 -28.62 4.95
N LEU A 84 -16.70 -28.11 5.54
CA LEU A 84 -17.07 -28.35 6.94
C LEU A 84 -17.32 -29.83 7.22
N GLN A 85 -18.04 -30.52 6.33
CA GLN A 85 -18.30 -31.97 6.44
C GLN A 85 -16.99 -32.78 6.41
N GLN A 86 -16.08 -32.44 5.49
CA GLN A 86 -14.78 -33.09 5.40
C GLN A 86 -13.87 -32.83 6.62
N ARG A 87 -14.16 -31.82 7.47
CA ARG A 87 -13.32 -31.49 8.64
C ARG A 87 -13.39 -32.53 9.74
N VAL A 88 -14.48 -33.29 9.81
CA VAL A 88 -14.67 -34.31 10.85
C VAL A 88 -13.52 -35.33 10.81
N ASP A 89 -13.15 -35.75 9.60
CA ASP A 89 -12.15 -36.80 9.34
C ASP A 89 -10.75 -36.28 8.99
N SER A 90 -10.54 -34.96 8.96
CA SER A 90 -9.33 -34.36 8.40
C SER A 90 -8.71 -33.29 9.30
N ASP A 91 -7.43 -33.47 9.61
CA ASP A 91 -6.64 -32.51 10.41
C ASP A 91 -6.23 -31.24 9.64
N THR A 92 -6.66 -31.08 8.38
CA THR A 92 -6.32 -29.87 7.61
C THR A 92 -7.16 -28.67 8.06
N VAL A 93 -6.56 -27.48 8.00
CA VAL A 93 -7.24 -26.22 8.37
C VAL A 93 -8.07 -25.70 7.19
N ALA A 94 -9.30 -25.26 7.47
CA ALA A 94 -10.20 -24.63 6.52
C ALA A 94 -10.23 -23.10 6.69
N PRO A 95 -9.63 -22.35 5.76
CA PRO A 95 -9.72 -20.89 5.73
C PRO A 95 -10.95 -20.38 4.98
N PHE A 96 -11.61 -19.37 5.53
CA PHE A 96 -12.73 -18.68 4.91
C PHE A 96 -12.46 -17.17 4.85
N HIS A 97 -12.62 -16.60 3.66
CA HIS A 97 -12.56 -15.16 3.44
C HIS A 97 -13.97 -14.58 3.54
N VAL A 98 -14.29 -13.92 4.65
CA VAL A 98 -15.59 -13.28 4.89
C VAL A 98 -15.54 -11.83 4.40
N THR A 99 -15.60 -11.68 3.07
CA THR A 99 -15.25 -10.45 2.34
C THR A 99 -16.01 -9.21 2.81
N ALA A 100 -17.35 -9.24 2.89
CA ALA A 100 -18.10 -8.06 3.30
C ALA A 100 -17.84 -7.61 4.75
N GLN A 101 -17.30 -8.49 5.61
CA GLN A 101 -16.96 -8.18 7.02
C GLN A 101 -15.45 -7.99 7.25
N ASN A 102 -14.62 -7.87 6.21
CA ASN A 102 -13.18 -7.62 6.40
C ASN A 102 -12.50 -8.63 7.36
N ALA A 103 -12.90 -9.91 7.29
CA ALA A 103 -12.48 -10.90 8.27
C ALA A 103 -12.06 -12.23 7.65
N GLY A 104 -11.07 -12.86 8.29
CA GLY A 104 -10.65 -14.23 8.06
C GLY A 104 -11.12 -15.14 9.19
N VAL A 105 -11.56 -16.34 8.82
CA VAL A 105 -11.89 -17.41 9.76
C VAL A 105 -11.06 -18.64 9.41
N LEU A 106 -10.37 -19.23 10.38
CA LEU A 106 -9.77 -20.55 10.24
C LEU A 106 -10.52 -21.54 11.11
N ILE A 107 -10.84 -22.69 10.55
CA ILE A 107 -11.48 -23.78 11.29
C ILE A 107 -10.56 -24.99 11.19
N GLY A 108 -10.09 -25.49 12.32
CA GLY A 108 -9.18 -26.64 12.39
C GLY A 108 -9.55 -27.57 13.53
N LYS A 109 -9.21 -28.85 13.38
CA LYS A 109 -9.36 -29.84 14.45
C LYS A 109 -8.19 -29.72 15.41
N MET A 110 -8.48 -29.75 16.72
CA MET A 110 -7.48 -29.80 17.77
C MET A 110 -7.97 -30.76 18.85
N ASN A 111 -7.33 -31.92 18.96
CA ASN A 111 -7.78 -33.03 19.80
C ASN A 111 -9.23 -33.42 19.46
N ASN A 112 -10.11 -33.56 20.46
CA ASN A 112 -11.53 -33.89 20.29
C ASN A 112 -12.43 -32.66 20.18
N SER A 113 -11.95 -31.59 19.53
CA SER A 113 -12.68 -30.32 19.40
C SER A 113 -12.32 -29.62 18.10
N MET A 114 -13.21 -28.73 17.66
CA MET A 114 -12.98 -27.82 16.56
C MET A 114 -12.63 -26.44 17.10
N VAL A 115 -11.54 -25.89 16.60
CA VAL A 115 -11.05 -24.55 16.95
C VAL A 115 -11.34 -23.61 15.80
N PHE A 116 -11.97 -22.49 16.14
CA PHE A 116 -12.31 -21.40 15.25
C PHE A 116 -11.42 -20.22 15.59
N GLU A 117 -10.66 -19.72 14.63
CA GLU A 117 -9.75 -18.60 14.81
C GLU A 117 -10.19 -17.43 13.93
N PHE A 118 -10.33 -16.24 14.52
CA PHE A 118 -10.91 -15.07 13.88
C PHE A 118 -9.91 -13.92 13.84
N PHE A 119 -9.85 -13.19 12.73
CA PHE A 119 -9.00 -12.01 12.61
C PHE A 119 -9.45 -11.05 11.51
N GLU A 120 -9.14 -9.77 11.70
CA GLU A 120 -9.32 -8.69 10.73
C GLU A 120 -8.33 -8.83 9.56
N LEU A 121 -8.75 -8.49 8.32
CA LEU A 121 -7.88 -8.58 7.14
C LEU A 121 -7.23 -7.23 6.76
N ALA A 122 -7.98 -6.14 6.71
CA ALA A 122 -7.49 -4.80 6.41
C ALA A 122 -7.70 -3.86 7.61
N PRO A 123 -6.68 -3.12 8.04
CA PRO A 123 -6.85 -2.11 9.08
C PRO A 123 -7.50 -0.85 8.51
N THR A 124 -8.06 -0.02 9.39
CA THR A 124 -8.63 1.28 9.02
C THR A 124 -7.62 2.19 8.34
N ASN A 125 -8.11 3.10 7.49
CA ASN A 125 -7.28 4.12 6.86
C ASN A 125 -6.51 4.94 7.91
N PHE A 126 -7.18 5.30 9.02
CA PHE A 126 -6.55 6.02 10.12
C PHE A 126 -5.36 5.25 10.72
N SER A 127 -5.52 3.94 10.97
CA SER A 127 -4.42 3.10 11.46
C SER A 127 -3.25 3.05 10.48
N VAL A 128 -3.52 3.05 9.16
CA VAL A 128 -2.48 3.07 8.13
C VAL A 128 -1.71 4.41 8.13
N PHE A 129 -2.41 5.54 8.25
CA PHE A 129 -1.78 6.87 8.19
C PHE A 129 -1.13 7.31 9.51
N SER A 130 -1.65 6.86 10.65
CA SER A 130 -1.18 7.32 11.97
C SER A 130 0.08 6.61 12.45
N GLY A 131 0.36 5.41 11.93
CA GLY A 131 1.51 4.63 12.34
C GLY A 131 2.83 5.15 11.77
N CYS A 132 3.81 5.44 12.62
CA CYS A 132 5.19 5.56 12.17
C CYS A 132 5.74 4.16 11.80
N GLY A 133 5.75 3.83 10.51
CA GLY A 133 6.34 2.60 10.01
C GLY A 133 5.34 1.47 9.75
N ARG A 134 5.67 0.24 10.15
CA ARG A 134 4.84 -0.95 9.84
C ARG A 134 3.89 -1.25 11.00
N LEU A 135 2.64 -1.59 10.66
CA LEU A 135 1.66 -2.07 11.63
C LEU A 135 2.03 -3.47 12.11
N VAL A 136 2.18 -3.62 13.43
CA VAL A 136 2.37 -4.92 14.09
C VAL A 136 0.99 -5.48 14.43
N ARG A 137 0.61 -6.59 13.81
CA ARG A 137 -0.69 -7.24 13.99
C ARG A 137 -0.50 -8.69 14.43
N ARG A 138 -1.32 -9.14 15.40
CA ARG A 138 -1.33 -10.52 15.91
C ARG A 138 -2.46 -11.31 15.25
N PHE A 139 -2.16 -12.55 14.87
CA PHE A 139 -3.11 -13.45 14.22
C PHE A 139 -3.08 -14.83 14.89
N PRO A 140 -4.22 -15.42 15.24
CA PRO A 140 -5.55 -14.79 15.21
C PRO A 140 -5.69 -13.70 16.29
N ALA A 141 -6.80 -12.95 16.22
CA ALA A 141 -7.17 -11.97 17.23
C ALA A 141 -7.91 -12.65 18.40
N THR A 142 -8.78 -13.61 18.09
CA THR A 142 -9.52 -14.41 19.08
C THR A 142 -9.76 -15.82 18.55
N ALA A 143 -9.97 -16.77 19.45
CA ALA A 143 -10.27 -18.15 19.08
C ALA A 143 -11.31 -18.78 20.03
N MET A 144 -12.14 -19.65 19.46
CA MET A 144 -13.21 -20.38 20.15
C MET A 144 -13.05 -21.88 19.92
N ARG A 145 -13.29 -22.67 20.96
CA ARG A 145 -13.29 -24.13 20.94
C ARG A 145 -14.72 -24.64 21.07
N VAL A 146 -15.14 -25.49 20.14
CA VAL A 146 -16.44 -26.18 20.16
C VAL A 146 -16.19 -27.69 20.18
N SER A 147 -16.96 -28.44 20.96
CA SER A 147 -16.79 -29.90 21.01
C SER A 147 -17.12 -30.54 19.66
N LEU A 148 -16.47 -31.67 19.38
CA LEU A 148 -16.71 -32.39 18.13
C LEU A 148 -18.18 -32.87 18.02
N ASP A 149 -18.78 -33.32 19.13
CA ASP A 149 -20.19 -33.74 19.19
C ASP A 149 -21.19 -32.64 18.77
N VAL A 150 -20.85 -31.37 19.01
CA VAL A 150 -21.68 -30.24 18.56
C VAL A 150 -21.40 -29.95 17.08
N PHE A 151 -20.13 -29.96 16.68
CA PHE A 151 -19.71 -29.65 15.32
C PHE A 151 -20.18 -30.67 14.28
N GLU A 152 -20.23 -31.96 14.64
CA GLU A 152 -20.65 -33.05 13.75
C GLU A 152 -22.14 -33.03 13.42
N LYS A 153 -22.95 -32.28 14.18
CA LYS A 153 -24.39 -32.17 13.93
C LYS A 153 -24.62 -31.51 12.55
N PRO A 154 -25.32 -32.17 11.62
CA PRO A 154 -25.57 -31.62 10.29
C PRO A 154 -26.26 -30.25 10.32
N GLU A 155 -27.16 -30.04 11.29
CA GLU A 155 -27.87 -28.77 11.47
C GLU A 155 -26.91 -27.64 11.86
N PHE A 156 -25.93 -27.93 12.73
CA PHE A 156 -24.93 -26.94 13.14
C PHE A 156 -24.05 -26.54 11.95
N GLN A 157 -23.56 -27.53 11.18
CA GLN A 157 -22.74 -27.26 9.98
C GLN A 157 -23.50 -26.46 8.93
N SER A 158 -24.77 -26.79 8.71
CA SER A 158 -25.65 -26.06 7.79
C SER A 158 -25.87 -24.61 8.22
N VAL A 159 -26.20 -24.37 9.50
CA VAL A 159 -26.36 -23.02 10.05
C VAL A 159 -25.05 -22.23 9.96
N LEU A 160 -23.92 -22.85 10.30
CA LEU A 160 -22.61 -22.22 10.22
C LEU A 160 -22.24 -21.85 8.78
N ALA A 161 -22.45 -22.77 7.83
CA ALA A 161 -22.20 -22.52 6.41
C ALA A 161 -23.04 -21.34 5.89
N SER A 162 -24.35 -21.38 6.12
CA SER A 162 -25.28 -20.32 5.71
C SER A 162 -24.92 -18.97 6.35
N THR A 163 -24.52 -18.98 7.63
CA THR A 163 -24.08 -17.78 8.36
C THR A 163 -22.82 -17.18 7.75
N LEU A 164 -21.78 -17.99 7.53
CA LEU A 164 -20.52 -17.52 6.91
C LEU A 164 -20.76 -16.98 5.50
N VAL A 165 -21.59 -17.63 4.71
CA VAL A 165 -21.95 -17.19 3.35
C VAL A 165 -22.68 -15.85 3.39
N LYS A 166 -23.71 -15.71 4.23
CA LYS A 166 -24.44 -14.45 4.41
C LYS A 166 -23.52 -13.33 4.86
N MET A 167 -22.68 -13.57 5.86
CA MET A 167 -21.69 -12.59 6.33
C MET A 167 -20.70 -12.22 5.22
N SER A 168 -20.32 -13.15 4.35
CA SER A 168 -19.39 -12.84 3.24
C SER A 168 -19.98 -11.92 2.18
N GLN A 169 -21.32 -11.92 2.01
CA GLN A 169 -22.03 -11.22 0.93
C GLN A 169 -22.70 -9.92 1.40
N GLN A 170 -23.26 -9.89 2.61
CA GLN A 170 -24.11 -8.80 3.09
C GLN A 170 -23.31 -7.77 3.87
N THR A 171 -23.36 -6.50 3.49
CA THR A 171 -22.74 -5.42 4.26
C THR A 171 -23.63 -4.99 5.43
N VAL A 172 -23.04 -4.70 6.59
CA VAL A 172 -23.74 -4.12 7.74
C VAL A 172 -23.38 -2.64 7.85
N SER A 173 -24.38 -1.76 7.74
CA SER A 173 -24.15 -0.30 7.67
C SER A 173 -23.51 0.24 8.95
N GLU A 174 -23.87 -0.31 10.11
CA GLU A 174 -23.33 0.04 11.42
C GLU A 174 -21.84 -0.27 11.57
N MET A 175 -21.31 -1.19 10.77
CA MET A 175 -19.89 -1.57 10.75
C MET A 175 -19.07 -0.74 9.76
N LYS A 176 -19.72 0.15 9.01
CA LYS A 176 -19.02 1.10 8.14
C LYS A 176 -18.79 2.41 8.89
N PRO A 177 -17.57 2.98 8.84
CA PRO A 177 -17.33 4.32 9.34
C PRO A 177 -18.32 5.31 8.72
N LYS A 178 -18.75 6.31 9.50
CA LYS A 178 -19.70 7.32 9.03
C LYS A 178 -18.98 8.63 8.73
N VAL A 179 -19.35 9.27 7.64
CA VAL A 179 -18.91 10.61 7.27
C VAL A 179 -20.10 11.56 7.24
N VAL A 180 -19.89 12.82 7.65
CA VAL A 180 -20.90 13.86 7.51
C VAL A 180 -20.74 14.52 6.14
N LYS A 181 -21.73 14.35 5.27
CA LYS A 181 -21.82 15.04 3.97
C LYS A 181 -23.15 15.78 3.92
N ALA A 182 -23.15 17.05 3.50
CA ALA A 182 -24.35 17.88 3.43
C ALA A 182 -25.21 17.85 4.73
N ARG A 183 -24.56 17.86 5.90
CA ARG A 183 -25.18 17.76 7.25
C ARG A 183 -25.88 16.42 7.56
N GLN A 184 -25.77 15.41 6.70
CA GLN A 184 -26.28 14.06 6.94
C GLN A 184 -25.13 13.07 7.14
N LYS A 185 -25.36 12.04 7.95
CA LYS A 185 -24.39 10.95 8.13
C LYS A 185 -24.58 9.93 7.00
N HIS A 186 -23.52 9.66 6.27
CA HIS A 186 -23.47 8.66 5.21
C HIS A 186 -22.39 7.63 5.53
N ASP A 187 -22.52 6.44 4.95
CA ASP A 187 -21.49 5.40 5.02
C ASP A 187 -20.26 5.88 4.26
N GLU A 188 -19.10 5.79 4.91
CA GLU A 188 -17.81 6.08 4.29
C GLU A 188 -17.27 4.79 3.68
N ASP A 189 -17.78 4.47 2.49
CA ASP A 189 -17.38 3.29 1.71
C ASP A 189 -15.88 3.31 1.31
N ARG A 190 -15.18 4.44 1.47
CA ARG A 190 -13.75 4.53 1.23
C ARG A 190 -12.90 4.18 2.43
N ASP A 191 -13.46 3.78 3.57
CA ASP A 191 -12.71 3.16 4.67
C ASP A 191 -12.93 1.63 4.69
N THR A 192 -12.38 0.92 5.68
CA THR A 192 -12.57 -0.53 5.85
C THR A 192 -13.78 -0.82 6.75
N THR A 193 -14.48 -1.91 6.47
CA THR A 193 -15.53 -2.43 7.36
C THR A 193 -14.91 -2.91 8.67
N ASP A 194 -15.56 -2.58 9.79
CA ASP A 194 -15.22 -3.11 11.10
C ASP A 194 -15.54 -4.63 11.17
N PRO A 195 -14.59 -5.50 11.56
CA PRO A 195 -14.77 -6.95 11.52
C PRO A 195 -15.68 -7.52 12.62
N ARG A 196 -16.27 -6.70 13.48
CA ARG A 196 -17.07 -7.10 14.66
C ARG A 196 -18.20 -8.08 14.40
N ILE A 197 -18.77 -8.13 13.20
CA ILE A 197 -19.77 -9.16 12.86
C ILE A 197 -19.17 -10.57 12.93
N VAL A 198 -17.90 -10.71 12.59
CA VAL A 198 -17.17 -11.98 12.69
C VAL A 198 -16.43 -12.09 14.01
N THR A 199 -15.71 -11.04 14.44
CA THR A 199 -14.83 -11.12 15.62
C THR A 199 -15.55 -10.96 16.96
N GLU A 200 -16.79 -10.46 16.98
CA GLU A 200 -17.59 -10.33 18.21
C GLU A 200 -18.92 -11.07 18.11
N PHE A 201 -19.74 -10.82 17.08
CA PHE A 201 -21.07 -11.43 16.99
C PHE A 201 -21.02 -12.95 16.75
N LEU A 202 -20.29 -13.41 15.74
CA LEU A 202 -20.11 -14.86 15.51
C LEU A 202 -19.38 -15.54 16.68
N VAL A 203 -18.40 -14.87 17.28
CA VAL A 203 -17.72 -15.34 18.49
C VAL A 203 -18.71 -15.52 19.65
N SER A 204 -19.61 -14.55 19.86
CA SER A 204 -20.64 -14.62 20.90
C SER A 204 -21.64 -15.76 20.66
N PHE A 205 -22.01 -16.00 19.40
CA PHE A 205 -22.82 -17.14 19.02
C PHE A 205 -22.12 -18.47 19.37
N LEU A 206 -20.84 -18.62 19.04
CA LEU A 206 -20.07 -19.82 19.35
C LEU A 206 -19.78 -19.99 20.85
N ALA A 207 -19.69 -18.89 21.60
CA ALA A 207 -19.49 -18.93 23.05
C ALA A 207 -20.66 -19.58 23.80
N GLY A 208 -21.87 -19.58 23.23
CA GLY A 208 -23.00 -20.33 23.78
C GLY A 208 -22.89 -21.86 23.59
N LEU A 209 -22.00 -22.32 22.70
CA LEU A 209 -21.84 -23.72 22.30
C LEU A 209 -20.45 -24.28 22.63
N GLY A 210 -19.57 -23.45 23.18
CA GLY A 210 -18.16 -23.74 23.35
C GLY A 210 -17.52 -22.76 24.32
N GLU A 211 -16.21 -22.58 24.23
CA GLU A 211 -15.47 -21.70 25.13
C GLU A 211 -14.32 -20.98 24.41
N PRO A 212 -13.89 -19.81 24.91
CA PRO A 212 -12.67 -19.16 24.43
C PRO A 212 -11.44 -20.05 24.67
N VAL A 213 -10.50 -20.04 23.74
CA VAL A 213 -9.25 -20.79 23.84
C VAL A 213 -8.08 -19.93 23.39
N ASP A 214 -6.94 -20.05 24.06
CA ASP A 214 -5.69 -19.44 23.59
C ASP A 214 -5.02 -20.38 22.57
N VAL A 215 -4.49 -19.79 21.50
CA VAL A 215 -3.86 -20.53 20.41
C VAL A 215 -2.54 -19.90 20.02
N ASP A 216 -1.60 -20.74 19.59
CA ASP A 216 -0.33 -20.28 19.07
C ASP A 216 -0.55 -19.42 17.83
N GLY A 217 -0.34 -18.12 18.02
CA GLY A 217 -0.49 -17.11 16.99
C GLY A 217 0.82 -16.71 16.33
N VAL A 218 0.72 -15.80 15.36
CA VAL A 218 1.84 -15.15 14.70
C VAL A 218 1.70 -13.64 14.76
N CYS A 219 2.80 -12.96 15.09
CA CYS A 219 2.90 -11.52 14.94
C CYS A 219 3.49 -11.18 13.57
N LYS A 220 2.78 -10.35 12.81
CA LYS A 220 3.21 -9.90 11.48
C LYS A 220 3.32 -8.38 11.42
N ASN A 221 4.47 -7.94 10.90
CA ASN A 221 4.65 -6.56 10.44
C ASN A 221 4.00 -6.41 9.06
N THR A 222 2.77 -5.92 9.06
CA THR A 222 1.99 -5.64 7.86
C THR A 222 2.41 -4.31 7.25
N ARG A 223 2.57 -4.31 5.92
CA ARG A 223 2.85 -3.09 5.14
C ARG A 223 1.61 -2.83 4.32
N GLU A 224 0.87 -1.82 4.77
CA GLU A 224 -0.38 -1.36 4.20
C GLU A 224 -0.15 0.01 3.57
N GLU A 225 -0.83 0.25 2.45
CA GLU A 225 -0.83 1.54 1.76
C GLU A 225 -2.26 1.78 1.29
N VAL A 226 -2.73 3.02 1.45
CA VAL A 226 -4.05 3.47 0.99
C VAL A 226 -3.80 4.58 -0.01
N LEU A 227 -4.09 4.32 -1.28
CA LEU A 227 -3.87 5.27 -2.36
C LEU A 227 -5.18 5.60 -3.04
N TRP A 228 -5.43 6.89 -3.23
CA TRP A 228 -6.65 7.37 -3.86
C TRP A 228 -6.30 8.46 -4.86
N LYS A 229 -6.62 8.21 -6.14
CA LYS A 229 -6.40 9.13 -7.26
C LYS A 229 -7.61 9.05 -8.20
N ASN A 230 -8.57 9.95 -8.00
CA ASN A 230 -9.75 10.09 -8.86
C ASN A 230 -10.50 8.77 -9.13
N SER A 231 -10.63 7.93 -8.10
CA SER A 231 -11.29 6.62 -8.19
C SER A 231 -12.52 6.54 -7.27
N LYS A 232 -13.42 5.57 -7.54
CA LYS A 232 -14.56 5.30 -6.65
C LYS A 232 -14.10 4.80 -5.27
N LEU A 233 -13.22 3.80 -5.26
CA LEU A 233 -12.63 3.19 -4.07
C LEU A 233 -11.12 3.36 -4.11
N PRO A 234 -10.46 3.58 -2.95
CA PRO A 234 -9.02 3.62 -2.88
C PRO A 234 -8.43 2.26 -3.27
N TRP A 235 -7.19 2.27 -3.74
CA TRP A 235 -6.38 1.07 -3.78
C TRP A 235 -5.95 0.72 -2.36
N ARG A 236 -6.10 -0.55 -2.03
CA ARG A 236 -5.57 -1.19 -0.83
C ARG A 236 -4.91 -2.49 -1.23
N ARG A 237 -4.01 -2.95 -0.37
CA ARG A 237 -3.48 -4.30 -0.50
C ARG A 237 -4.60 -5.32 -0.29
N SER A 238 -4.58 -6.39 -1.07
CA SER A 238 -5.60 -7.44 -1.07
C SER A 238 -5.75 -8.10 0.31
N GLU A 239 -6.97 -8.06 0.85
CA GLU A 239 -7.40 -8.77 2.06
C GLU A 239 -7.21 -10.29 1.93
N LEU A 240 -7.59 -10.84 0.78
CA LEU A 240 -7.38 -12.25 0.43
C LEU A 240 -5.89 -12.63 0.47
N TRP A 241 -5.00 -11.74 0.01
CA TRP A 241 -3.57 -11.99 0.09
C TRP A 241 -3.07 -12.06 1.54
N LEU A 242 -3.59 -11.21 2.43
CA LEU A 242 -3.25 -11.31 3.84
C LEU A 242 -3.77 -12.62 4.44
N LEU A 243 -5.02 -13.01 4.16
CA LEU A 243 -5.59 -14.29 4.57
C LEU A 243 -4.65 -15.42 4.16
N ILE A 244 -4.35 -15.55 2.87
CA ILE A 244 -3.44 -16.58 2.34
C ILE A 244 -2.12 -16.60 3.11
N ARG A 245 -1.48 -15.45 3.32
CA ARG A 245 -0.21 -15.37 4.04
C ARG A 245 -0.29 -15.75 5.51
N VAL A 246 -1.40 -15.44 6.18
CA VAL A 246 -1.63 -15.77 7.59
C VAL A 246 -1.91 -17.26 7.72
N SER A 247 -2.87 -17.77 6.96
CA SER A 247 -3.27 -19.17 6.93
C SER A 247 -2.10 -20.08 6.58
N LEU A 248 -1.34 -19.79 5.52
CA LEU A 248 -0.15 -20.57 5.16
C LEU A 248 0.90 -20.58 6.26
N GLN A 249 1.17 -19.43 6.90
CA GLN A 249 2.18 -19.39 7.97
C GLN A 249 1.74 -20.21 9.16
N LEU A 250 0.50 -20.01 9.65
CA LEU A 250 -0.02 -20.73 10.81
C LEU A 250 -0.02 -22.24 10.56
N THR A 251 -0.58 -22.68 9.43
CA THR A 251 -0.66 -24.10 9.10
C THR A 251 0.72 -24.74 8.92
N MET A 252 1.60 -24.14 8.10
CA MET A 252 2.92 -24.74 7.87
C MET A 252 3.77 -24.74 9.14
N THR A 253 3.68 -23.71 9.97
CA THR A 253 4.45 -23.66 11.23
C THR A 253 3.96 -24.67 12.24
N ARG A 254 2.64 -24.83 12.41
CA ARG A 254 2.08 -25.83 13.33
C ARG A 254 2.42 -27.27 12.88
N VAL A 255 2.30 -27.57 11.58
CA VAL A 255 2.65 -28.89 11.04
C VAL A 255 4.15 -29.18 11.15
N ALA A 256 5.01 -28.17 10.98
CA ALA A 256 6.46 -28.32 11.11
C ALA A 256 6.99 -28.23 12.56
N GLY A 257 6.14 -28.45 13.58
CA GLY A 257 6.56 -28.40 14.98
C GLY A 257 7.11 -27.03 15.40
N ASN A 258 6.41 -25.96 15.05
CA ASN A 258 6.77 -24.55 15.28
C ASN A 258 7.97 -24.02 14.49
N SER A 259 8.45 -24.75 13.48
CA SER A 259 9.43 -24.23 12.53
C SER A 259 8.79 -23.30 11.49
N VAL A 260 9.43 -22.16 11.23
CA VAL A 260 9.01 -21.20 10.19
C VAL A 260 9.74 -21.42 8.86
N ALA A 261 10.62 -22.43 8.78
CA ALA A 261 11.48 -22.65 7.62
C ALA A 261 10.68 -22.88 6.34
N ALA A 262 9.80 -23.88 6.33
CA ALA A 262 8.99 -24.26 5.16
C ALA A 262 8.15 -23.10 4.60
N TYR A 263 7.54 -22.29 5.47
CA TYR A 263 6.81 -21.09 5.06
C TYR A 263 7.75 -20.05 4.44
N LYS A 264 8.87 -19.75 5.10
CA LYS A 264 9.79 -18.70 4.62
C LYS A 264 10.44 -19.07 3.29
N THR A 265 10.87 -20.31 3.11
CA THR A 265 11.44 -20.81 1.84
C THR A 265 10.40 -20.80 0.73
N PHE A 266 9.18 -21.27 0.98
CA PHE A 266 8.06 -21.19 0.04
C PHE A 266 7.79 -19.74 -0.39
N MET A 267 7.78 -18.78 0.53
CA MET A 267 7.53 -17.37 0.20
C MET A 267 8.57 -16.79 -0.77
N VAL A 268 9.85 -17.20 -0.69
CA VAL A 268 10.87 -16.77 -1.66
C VAL A 268 10.64 -17.44 -3.01
N PHE A 269 10.34 -18.74 -3.00
CA PHE A 269 10.03 -19.52 -4.20
C PHE A 269 8.82 -18.94 -4.96
N LEU A 270 7.75 -18.59 -4.24
CA LEU A 270 6.56 -17.93 -4.79
C LEU A 270 6.90 -16.63 -5.51
N LEU A 271 7.70 -15.78 -4.88
CA LEU A 271 8.12 -14.51 -5.48
C LEU A 271 9.01 -14.73 -6.70
N ALA A 272 9.94 -15.70 -6.65
CA ALA A 272 10.80 -16.04 -7.78
C ALA A 272 10.01 -16.58 -8.98
N ARG A 273 8.98 -17.40 -8.74
CA ARG A 273 8.07 -17.85 -9.80
C ARG A 273 7.31 -16.71 -10.47
N LEU A 274 6.86 -15.71 -9.69
CA LEU A 274 6.20 -14.54 -10.25
C LEU A 274 7.18 -13.64 -11.01
N LEU A 275 8.43 -13.51 -10.54
CA LEU A 275 9.51 -12.82 -11.27
C LEU A 275 9.75 -13.47 -12.64
N GLN A 276 9.90 -14.79 -12.70
CA GLN A 276 10.06 -15.50 -13.95
C GLN A 276 8.87 -15.30 -14.89
N ARG A 277 7.63 -15.29 -14.36
CA ARG A 277 6.44 -14.98 -15.15
C ARG A 277 6.48 -13.54 -15.68
N ALA A 278 6.87 -12.57 -14.86
CA ALA A 278 6.98 -11.17 -15.26
C ALA A 278 8.00 -10.95 -16.39
N VAL A 279 9.11 -11.69 -16.40
CA VAL A 279 10.08 -11.66 -17.51
C VAL A 279 9.43 -12.14 -18.82
N ARG A 280 8.67 -13.23 -18.78
CA ARG A 280 7.99 -13.78 -19.97
C ARG A 280 6.89 -12.87 -20.52
N GLU A 281 6.27 -12.10 -19.64
CA GLU A 281 5.19 -11.15 -19.96
C GLU A 281 5.75 -9.76 -20.28
N ASP A 282 7.06 -9.66 -20.53
CA ASP A 282 7.79 -8.46 -20.93
C ASP A 282 7.56 -7.25 -20.00
N VAL A 283 7.40 -7.49 -18.69
CA VAL A 283 7.23 -6.42 -17.69
C VAL A 283 8.44 -5.47 -17.70
N SER A 284 8.20 -4.18 -17.43
CA SER A 284 9.21 -3.12 -17.49
C SER A 284 10.45 -3.38 -16.61
N SER A 285 11.61 -2.89 -17.04
CA SER A 285 12.90 -3.18 -16.39
C SER A 285 12.99 -2.65 -14.96
N ASP A 286 12.34 -1.51 -14.65
CA ASP A 286 12.27 -0.96 -13.30
C ASP A 286 11.50 -1.88 -12.35
N LEU A 287 10.37 -2.44 -12.79
CA LEU A 287 9.61 -3.43 -12.02
C LEU A 287 10.39 -4.73 -11.85
N LEU A 288 11.02 -5.25 -12.91
CA LEU A 288 11.88 -6.44 -12.82
C LEU A 288 13.02 -6.23 -11.82
N HIS A 289 13.62 -5.04 -11.78
CA HIS A 289 14.64 -4.68 -10.81
C HIS A 289 14.09 -4.70 -9.37
N VAL A 290 12.95 -4.04 -9.12
CA VAL A 290 12.29 -4.03 -7.80
C VAL A 290 11.95 -5.45 -7.35
N MET A 291 11.44 -6.27 -8.26
CA MET A 291 11.10 -7.66 -7.99
C MET A 291 12.34 -8.48 -7.64
N THR A 292 13.38 -8.41 -8.46
CA THR A 292 14.68 -9.07 -8.22
C THR A 292 15.26 -8.66 -6.86
N ALA A 293 15.31 -7.36 -6.57
CA ALA A 293 15.80 -6.85 -5.30
C ALA A 293 14.98 -7.35 -4.09
N LYS A 294 13.67 -7.54 -4.24
CA LYS A 294 12.85 -8.13 -3.17
C LYS A 294 13.16 -9.61 -2.97
N VAL A 295 13.29 -10.40 -4.06
CA VAL A 295 13.65 -11.82 -4.00
C VAL A 295 15.02 -11.99 -3.32
N CYS A 296 16.05 -11.29 -3.78
CA CYS A 296 17.40 -11.36 -3.21
C CYS A 296 17.43 -10.96 -1.72
N ARG A 297 16.70 -9.90 -1.34
CA ARG A 297 16.59 -9.50 0.09
C ARG A 297 15.89 -10.57 0.93
N ARG A 298 14.90 -11.27 0.40
CA ARG A 298 14.21 -12.35 1.11
C ARG A 298 15.09 -13.57 1.25
N LEU A 299 15.85 -13.91 0.21
CA LEU A 299 16.84 -14.98 0.25
C LEU A 299 17.93 -14.71 1.29
N LYS A 300 18.48 -13.48 1.33
CA LYS A 300 19.46 -13.06 2.36
C LYS A 300 18.92 -13.19 3.79
N LYS A 301 17.60 -13.03 4.00
CA LYS A 301 16.95 -13.18 5.30
C LYS A 301 16.78 -14.63 5.75
N LEU A 302 16.94 -15.61 4.86
CA LEU A 302 16.86 -17.02 5.24
C LEU A 302 18.09 -17.49 6.03
N GLN A 303 19.22 -16.80 5.91
CA GLN A 303 20.51 -17.09 6.58
C GLN A 303 20.99 -18.53 6.32
N ASP A 304 21.97 -18.67 5.41
CA ASP A 304 22.53 -19.95 4.96
C ASP A 304 21.47 -20.95 4.46
N PRO A 305 20.77 -20.65 3.33
CA PRO A 305 19.79 -21.56 2.78
C PRO A 305 20.48 -22.86 2.36
N GLN A 306 19.98 -24.01 2.85
CA GLN A 306 20.47 -25.31 2.43
C GLN A 306 20.41 -25.44 0.90
N HIS A 307 21.44 -26.06 0.33
CA HIS A 307 21.53 -26.25 -1.11
C HIS A 307 20.44 -27.24 -1.58
N GLY A 308 19.41 -26.74 -2.25
CA GLY A 308 18.29 -27.54 -2.75
C GLY A 308 17.87 -27.21 -4.18
N LYS A 309 17.02 -28.05 -4.79
CA LYS A 309 16.48 -27.81 -6.15
C LYS A 309 15.71 -26.49 -6.22
N TRP A 310 14.93 -26.19 -5.19
CA TRP A 310 14.17 -24.95 -5.08
C TRP A 310 15.06 -23.70 -5.13
N LEU A 311 16.27 -23.76 -4.54
CA LEU A 311 17.23 -22.65 -4.55
C LEU A 311 17.78 -22.42 -5.96
N LYS A 312 18.09 -23.50 -6.71
CA LYS A 312 18.51 -23.41 -8.12
C LYS A 312 17.43 -22.75 -8.99
N SER A 313 16.16 -23.07 -8.75
CA SER A 313 15.04 -22.43 -9.44
C SER A 313 14.93 -20.93 -9.13
N ILE A 314 15.19 -20.52 -7.90
CA ILE A 314 15.24 -19.09 -7.53
C ILE A 314 16.41 -18.38 -8.23
N THR A 315 17.61 -18.97 -8.17
CA THR A 315 18.80 -18.40 -8.84
C THR A 315 18.55 -18.23 -10.32
N ARG A 316 17.98 -19.24 -10.98
CA ARG A 316 17.60 -19.16 -12.39
C ARG A 316 16.62 -18.02 -12.69
N ALA A 317 15.56 -17.86 -11.88
CA ALA A 317 14.61 -16.77 -12.08
C ALA A 317 15.25 -15.38 -11.93
N VAL A 318 16.20 -15.24 -11.00
CA VAL A 318 16.97 -14.00 -10.82
C VAL A 318 17.92 -13.75 -11.99
N SER A 319 18.63 -14.78 -12.47
CA SER A 319 19.50 -14.69 -13.64
C SER A 319 18.72 -14.32 -14.90
N GLU A 320 17.60 -15.00 -15.18
CA GLU A 320 16.73 -14.70 -16.33
C GLU A 320 16.26 -13.22 -16.32
N ALA A 321 15.88 -12.69 -15.15
CA ALA A 321 15.51 -11.29 -15.02
C ALA A 321 16.69 -10.33 -15.24
N SER A 322 17.86 -10.66 -14.70
CA SER A 322 19.09 -9.88 -14.86
C SER A 322 19.54 -9.84 -16.32
N ASP A 323 19.48 -10.97 -17.02
CA ASP A 323 19.85 -11.10 -18.42
C ASP A 323 18.89 -10.30 -19.31
N CYS A 324 17.58 -10.41 -19.05
CA CYS A 324 16.55 -9.61 -19.73
C CYS A 324 16.81 -8.09 -19.59
N MET A 325 17.05 -7.61 -18.37
CA MET A 325 17.36 -6.19 -18.14
C MET A 325 18.67 -5.77 -18.82
N SER A 326 19.70 -6.62 -18.79
CA SER A 326 20.99 -6.34 -19.42
C SER A 326 20.88 -6.26 -20.94
N GLN A 327 20.11 -7.16 -21.57
CA GLN A 327 19.84 -7.13 -23.00
C GLN A 327 19.09 -5.86 -23.41
N ARG A 328 18.06 -5.47 -22.65
CA ARG A 328 17.32 -4.21 -22.89
C ARG A 328 18.25 -3.00 -22.79
N TRP A 329 19.12 -2.97 -21.78
CA TRP A 329 20.10 -1.89 -21.60
C TRP A 329 21.10 -1.82 -22.76
N GLN A 330 21.65 -2.95 -23.20
CA GLN A 330 22.52 -3.01 -24.38
C GLN A 330 21.81 -2.51 -25.64
N GLY A 331 20.53 -2.82 -25.81
CA GLY A 331 19.71 -2.30 -26.91
C GLY A 331 19.58 -0.77 -26.86
N ILE A 332 19.29 -0.21 -25.67
CA ILE A 332 19.22 1.24 -25.47
C ILE A 332 20.56 1.91 -25.78
N GLN A 333 21.67 1.34 -25.31
CA GLN A 333 23.02 1.85 -25.57
C GLN A 333 23.31 1.89 -27.08
N LYS A 334 23.05 0.79 -27.80
CA LYS A 334 23.26 0.73 -29.26
C LYS A 334 22.41 1.74 -30.04
N CYS A 335 21.17 1.99 -29.62
CA CYS A 335 20.33 3.01 -30.26
C CYS A 335 20.75 4.45 -29.90
N SER A 336 21.36 4.63 -28.73
CA SER A 336 21.79 5.94 -28.22
C SER A 336 23.22 6.30 -28.64
N GLU A 337 24.00 5.31 -29.09
CA GLU A 337 25.24 5.51 -29.84
C GLU A 337 24.88 6.18 -31.17
N SER A 338 24.73 7.51 -31.12
CA SER A 338 24.71 8.33 -32.31
C SER A 338 25.98 8.01 -33.07
N GLN A 339 25.86 7.59 -34.34
CA GLN A 339 27.00 7.67 -35.25
C GLN A 339 27.40 9.14 -35.29
N LEU A 340 28.44 9.50 -34.55
CA LEU A 340 29.05 10.82 -34.66
C LEU A 340 29.32 10.99 -36.16
N ASP A 341 28.68 11.96 -36.80
CA ASP A 341 28.98 12.32 -38.18
C ASP A 341 30.36 12.98 -38.19
N LEU A 342 31.40 12.15 -38.10
CA LEU A 342 32.78 12.59 -38.21
C LEU A 342 33.05 13.20 -39.61
N GLY A 343 32.16 12.95 -40.58
CA GLY A 343 32.13 13.63 -41.87
C GLY A 343 31.63 15.07 -41.81
N ALA A 344 30.95 15.49 -40.74
CA ALA A 344 30.70 16.90 -40.46
C ALA A 344 31.96 17.60 -39.92
N ILE A 345 32.78 16.89 -39.14
CA ILE A 345 34.07 17.40 -38.65
C ILE A 345 35.02 17.67 -39.82
N SER A 346 35.04 16.83 -40.85
CA SER A 346 35.85 17.06 -42.05
C SER A 346 35.37 18.23 -42.92
N ARG A 347 34.13 18.72 -42.72
CA ARG A 347 33.58 19.91 -43.39
C ARG A 347 33.82 21.21 -42.62
N LEU A 348 34.24 21.13 -41.35
CA LEU A 348 34.61 22.31 -40.56
C LEU A 348 35.83 22.98 -41.21
N LYS A 349 35.66 24.25 -41.58
CA LYS A 349 36.76 25.10 -42.02
C LYS A 349 37.22 25.86 -40.80
N MET A 350 38.18 25.28 -40.06
CA MET A 350 38.71 25.83 -38.80
C MET A 350 38.92 27.35 -38.86
N GLY A 351 39.57 27.90 -39.89
CA GLY A 351 39.82 29.36 -40.00
C GLY A 351 38.63 30.25 -40.43
N LYS A 352 37.42 29.70 -40.56
CA LYS A 352 36.16 30.46 -40.72
C LYS A 352 35.16 30.15 -39.60
N ASP A 353 35.23 28.94 -39.06
CA ASP A 353 34.31 28.42 -38.05
C ASP A 353 34.85 28.62 -36.61
N ASP A 354 36.09 29.09 -36.45
CA ASP A 354 36.68 29.59 -35.20
C ASP A 354 36.31 31.05 -34.91
N CYS A 355 35.98 31.80 -35.96
CA CYS A 355 35.50 33.15 -35.89
C CYS A 355 34.01 33.12 -35.58
N ILE A 356 33.62 33.28 -34.32
CA ILE A 356 32.26 33.70 -33.98
C ILE A 356 32.20 35.20 -34.27
N PRO A 357 31.57 35.67 -35.37
CA PRO A 357 31.49 37.10 -35.64
C PRO A 357 30.59 37.72 -34.56
N LEU A 358 31.21 38.43 -33.63
CA LEU A 358 30.55 39.11 -32.53
C LEU A 358 29.89 40.42 -32.98
N GLY A 359 29.40 40.49 -34.23
CA GLY A 359 28.83 41.70 -34.82
C GLY A 359 27.63 42.25 -34.03
N ALA A 360 26.87 41.38 -33.35
CA ALA A 360 25.83 41.80 -32.41
C ALA A 360 26.41 42.48 -31.16
N MET A 361 27.57 42.02 -30.69
CA MET A 361 28.29 42.61 -29.56
C MET A 361 29.00 43.90 -29.96
N ASP A 362 29.58 43.99 -31.16
CA ASP A 362 30.14 45.23 -31.71
C ASP A 362 29.03 46.27 -31.95
N GLY A 363 27.87 45.83 -32.46
CA GLY A 363 26.66 46.63 -32.54
C GLY A 363 26.22 47.14 -31.15
N PHE A 364 26.19 46.26 -30.15
CA PHE A 364 25.89 46.67 -28.78
C PHE A 364 26.91 47.70 -28.24
N ILE A 365 28.21 47.47 -28.39
CA ILE A 365 29.28 48.38 -27.92
C ILE A 365 29.17 49.74 -28.63
N SER A 366 28.92 49.77 -29.93
CA SER A 366 28.74 51.03 -30.67
C SER A 366 27.51 51.83 -30.22
N THR A 367 26.44 51.16 -29.76
CA THR A 367 25.32 51.85 -29.11
C THR A 367 25.66 52.44 -27.75
N VAL A 368 26.66 51.91 -27.03
CA VAL A 368 27.07 52.43 -25.70
C VAL A 368 27.57 53.86 -25.83
N SER A 369 28.37 54.17 -26.85
CA SER A 369 28.90 55.51 -27.11
C SER A 369 27.82 56.53 -27.50
N GLN A 370 26.66 56.07 -27.96
CA GLN A 370 25.51 56.91 -28.31
C GLN A 370 24.52 57.07 -27.15
N ARG A 371 24.73 56.39 -26.02
CA ARG A 371 23.94 56.63 -24.81
C ARG A 371 24.35 58.01 -24.29
N SER A 372 23.48 59.00 -24.47
CA SER A 372 23.55 60.22 -23.66
C SER A 372 23.55 59.79 -22.20
N HIS A 373 24.37 60.42 -21.36
CA HIS A 373 24.28 60.27 -19.90
C HIS A 373 22.83 60.50 -19.48
N GLN A 374 22.05 59.43 -19.39
CA GLN A 374 20.80 59.45 -18.65
C GLN A 374 21.22 59.55 -17.20
N GLU A 375 20.52 60.44 -16.49
CA GLU A 375 20.68 60.64 -15.06
C GLU A 375 20.91 59.29 -14.39
N THR A 376 21.96 59.21 -13.59
CA THR A 376 22.16 58.10 -12.66
C THR A 376 20.91 58.04 -11.79
N PHE A 377 19.95 57.21 -12.19
CA PHE A 377 18.92 56.76 -11.29
C PHE A 377 19.66 55.96 -10.24
N ASP A 378 19.85 56.57 -9.06
CA ASP A 378 20.25 55.88 -7.84
C ASP A 378 19.41 54.61 -7.77
N PHE A 379 20.00 53.46 -8.13
CA PHE A 379 19.35 52.18 -7.94
C PHE A 379 19.30 51.95 -6.43
N ARG A 380 18.21 52.39 -5.82
CA ARG A 380 17.84 52.04 -4.46
C ARG A 380 16.92 50.86 -4.58
N PRO A 381 17.40 49.62 -4.39
CA PRO A 381 16.51 48.47 -4.34
C PRO A 381 15.53 48.72 -3.19
N THR A 382 14.29 49.07 -3.52
CA THR A 382 13.22 49.14 -2.54
C THR A 382 12.90 47.70 -2.18
N ALA A 383 13.43 47.22 -1.05
CA ALA A 383 13.04 45.94 -0.51
C ALA A 383 11.51 45.97 -0.33
N GLY A 384 10.77 45.13 -1.06
CA GLY A 384 9.31 45.05 -0.99
C GLY A 384 8.78 44.49 0.34
N VAL A 385 9.65 44.40 1.35
CA VAL A 385 9.40 43.81 2.66
C VAL A 385 10.06 44.73 3.70
N CYS A 386 9.25 45.29 4.59
CA CYS A 386 9.70 46.19 5.65
C CYS A 386 9.77 45.44 6.98
N HIS A 387 10.74 45.79 7.83
CA HIS A 387 10.82 45.26 9.19
C HIS A 387 9.62 45.74 10.02
N LEU A 388 8.97 44.84 10.76
CA LEU A 388 7.85 45.18 11.65
C LEU A 388 8.39 45.58 13.02
N ASP A 389 7.97 46.73 13.55
CA ASP A 389 8.37 47.19 14.87
C ASP A 389 7.63 46.38 15.96
N ALA A 390 8.34 45.87 16.96
CA ALA A 390 7.75 45.11 18.07
C ALA A 390 6.82 45.94 18.97
N SER A 391 6.92 47.28 18.92
CA SER A 391 6.15 48.21 19.76
C SER A 391 4.86 48.72 19.11
N GLU A 392 4.66 48.49 17.81
CA GLU A 392 3.50 48.95 17.05
C GLU A 392 2.75 47.77 16.42
N LEU A 393 1.42 47.86 16.35
CA LEU A 393 0.60 46.83 15.72
C LEU A 393 0.81 46.87 14.19
N PRO A 394 1.22 45.75 13.54
CA PRO A 394 1.44 45.74 12.10
C PRO A 394 0.16 46.02 11.31
N GLU A 395 0.19 46.98 10.39
CA GLU A 395 -0.89 47.21 9.43
C GLU A 395 -0.63 46.48 8.11
N VAL A 396 -1.68 45.85 7.56
CA VAL A 396 -1.61 45.24 6.22
C VAL A 396 -1.61 46.35 5.17
N CYS A 397 -0.43 46.73 4.69
CA CYS A 397 -0.27 47.79 3.71
C CYS A 397 -0.85 47.35 2.34
N GLN A 398 -1.92 48.02 1.88
CA GLN A 398 -2.65 47.65 0.65
C GLN A 398 -1.84 47.88 -0.63
N GLU A 399 -0.73 48.61 -0.56
CA GLU A 399 0.14 48.95 -1.68
C GLU A 399 1.24 47.91 -1.94
N THR A 400 1.31 46.84 -1.13
CA THR A 400 2.32 45.80 -1.29
C THR A 400 2.12 45.02 -2.59
N PRO A 401 3.12 44.94 -3.49
CA PRO A 401 3.02 44.18 -4.73
C PRO A 401 2.67 42.72 -4.46
N SER A 402 1.82 42.11 -5.30
CA SER A 402 1.31 40.73 -5.08
C SER A 402 2.40 39.68 -4.89
N VAL A 403 3.58 39.90 -5.50
CA VAL A 403 4.75 39.02 -5.41
C VAL A 403 5.33 38.97 -3.98
N TYR A 404 5.20 40.04 -3.21
CA TYR A 404 5.75 40.14 -1.84
C TYR A 404 4.71 39.85 -0.75
N MET A 405 3.43 39.70 -1.10
CA MET A 405 2.34 39.47 -0.16
C MET A 405 2.52 38.22 0.73
N PRO A 406 2.98 37.05 0.22
CA PRO A 406 3.20 35.88 1.07
C PRO A 406 4.27 36.11 2.15
N PHE A 407 5.33 36.86 1.82
CA PHE A 407 6.41 37.17 2.75
C PHE A 407 5.95 38.17 3.81
N HIS A 408 5.13 39.16 3.42
CA HIS A 408 4.56 40.12 4.36
C HIS A 408 3.59 39.45 5.35
N LEU A 409 2.75 38.52 4.87
CA LEU A 409 1.85 37.74 5.74
C LEU A 409 2.63 36.87 6.72
N ALA A 410 3.68 36.17 6.24
CA ALA A 410 4.54 35.37 7.11
C ALA A 410 5.21 36.21 8.21
N MET A 411 5.62 37.44 7.90
CA MET A 411 6.20 38.34 8.91
C MET A 411 5.16 38.84 9.93
N ILE A 412 3.92 39.10 9.53
CA ILE A 412 2.85 39.46 10.48
C ILE A 412 2.54 38.26 11.39
N GLU A 413 2.47 37.05 10.84
CA GLU A 413 2.24 35.83 11.62
C GLU A 413 3.35 35.60 12.66
N ASP A 414 4.61 35.78 12.26
CA ASP A 414 5.77 35.70 13.17
C ASP A 414 5.74 36.79 14.24
N TRP A 415 5.39 38.03 13.86
CA TRP A 415 5.24 39.14 14.80
C TRP A 415 4.13 38.88 15.83
N ILE A 416 2.97 38.37 15.39
CA ILE A 416 1.86 37.99 16.27
C ILE A 416 2.32 36.90 17.25
N GLY A 417 3.02 35.88 16.76
CA GLY A 417 3.53 34.80 17.59
C GLY A 417 4.52 35.26 18.65
N SER A 418 5.37 36.23 18.31
CA SER A 418 6.52 36.63 19.14
C SER A 418 6.28 37.86 20.02
N ASN A 419 5.44 38.81 19.60
CA ASN A 419 5.37 40.14 20.21
C ASN A 419 3.98 40.53 20.75
N LEU A 420 2.90 39.80 20.39
CA LEU A 420 1.53 40.21 20.72
C LEU A 420 1.28 40.32 22.24
N ASN A 421 1.73 39.35 23.03
CA ASN A 421 1.51 39.34 24.48
C ASN A 421 2.22 40.53 25.16
N GLY A 422 3.47 40.80 24.80
CA GLY A 422 4.23 41.92 25.34
C GLY A 422 3.72 43.29 24.88
N TRP A 423 3.09 43.35 23.70
CA TRP A 423 2.43 44.57 23.22
C TRP A 423 1.14 44.87 24.00
N ILE A 424 0.32 43.84 24.28
CA ILE A 424 -0.92 43.95 25.06
C ILE A 424 -0.63 44.45 26.49
N GLU A 425 0.41 43.92 27.14
CA GLU A 425 0.80 44.35 28.50
C GLU A 425 1.19 45.84 28.57
N LYS A 426 1.74 46.40 27.49
CA LYS A 426 2.17 47.81 27.41
C LYS A 426 1.06 48.78 27.01
N HIS A 427 -0.07 48.30 26.47
CA HIS A 427 -1.17 49.13 25.98
C HIS A 427 -2.54 48.70 26.54
N PRO A 428 -2.76 48.80 27.88
CA PRO A 428 -3.98 48.29 28.53
C PRO A 428 -5.27 49.09 28.27
N SER A 429 -5.21 50.25 27.61
CA SER A 429 -6.36 51.16 27.42
C SER A 429 -7.05 51.09 26.05
N LEU A 430 -6.79 50.05 25.25
CA LEU A 430 -7.31 49.89 23.89
C LEU A 430 -8.10 48.59 23.71
N GLU A 431 -9.16 48.41 24.51
CA GLU A 431 -10.09 47.29 24.36
C GLU A 431 -10.94 47.37 23.06
N GLU A 432 -11.00 48.52 22.37
CA GLU A 432 -11.77 48.68 21.12
C GLU A 432 -11.03 48.23 19.84
N SER A 433 -9.72 47.97 19.88
CA SER A 433 -8.94 47.59 18.67
C SER A 433 -8.95 46.10 18.30
N PHE A 434 -9.47 45.22 19.15
CA PHE A 434 -9.52 43.77 18.88
C PHE A 434 -10.35 43.42 17.63
N GLY A 435 -11.33 44.25 17.27
CA GLY A 435 -12.14 44.05 16.06
C GLY A 435 -11.39 44.26 14.74
N ARG A 436 -10.31 45.05 14.72
CA ARG A 436 -9.58 45.35 13.47
C ARG A 436 -8.64 44.23 13.03
N VAL A 437 -8.02 43.52 13.98
CA VAL A 437 -7.03 42.45 13.70
C VAL A 437 -7.70 41.23 13.04
N THR A 438 -8.89 40.84 13.50
CA THR A 438 -9.60 39.68 12.95
C THR A 438 -10.13 39.94 11.54
N ILE A 439 -10.55 41.17 11.22
CA ILE A 439 -11.08 41.54 9.90
C ILE A 439 -9.96 41.60 8.85
N GLN A 440 -8.76 42.09 9.22
CA GLN A 440 -7.63 42.20 8.29
C GLN A 440 -7.01 40.84 7.93
N ASN A 441 -6.89 39.90 8.87
CA ASN A 441 -6.38 38.55 8.59
C ASN A 441 -7.30 37.76 7.64
N VAL A 442 -8.62 37.87 7.79
CA VAL A 442 -9.59 37.20 6.90
C VAL A 442 -9.58 37.79 5.48
N ALA A 443 -9.36 39.10 5.35
CA ALA A 443 -9.26 39.77 4.06
C ALA A 443 -7.95 39.43 3.31
N GLY A 444 -6.83 39.32 4.03
CA GLY A 444 -5.52 38.93 3.47
C GLY A 444 -5.50 37.48 2.96
N HIS A 445 -6.01 36.54 3.75
CA HIS A 445 -6.09 35.12 3.37
C HIS A 445 -6.99 34.88 2.15
N ARG A 446 -8.12 35.60 2.03
CA ARG A 446 -9.02 35.48 0.86
C ARG A 446 -8.39 35.95 -0.46
N ARG A 447 -7.48 36.94 -0.43
CA ARG A 447 -6.78 37.41 -1.64
C ARG A 447 -5.60 36.52 -2.03
N ALA A 448 -4.86 36.00 -1.05
CA ALA A 448 -3.75 35.07 -1.31
C ALA A 448 -4.22 33.76 -1.98
N LEU A 449 -5.46 33.34 -1.72
CA LEU A 449 -6.07 32.14 -2.29
C LEU A 449 -6.74 32.35 -3.66
N GLY A 450 -6.61 33.53 -4.29
CA GLY A 450 -7.08 33.75 -5.66
C GLY A 450 -8.60 33.64 -5.84
N GLY A 451 -9.39 34.05 -4.84
CA GLY A 451 -10.85 34.11 -4.97
C GLY A 451 -11.30 35.29 -5.84
N SER A 452 -11.35 35.10 -7.16
CA SER A 452 -12.23 35.87 -8.04
C SER A 452 -13.67 35.45 -7.76
N GLY A 453 -14.52 36.42 -7.44
CA GLY A 453 -15.98 36.25 -7.52
C GLY A 453 -16.43 36.00 -8.96
#